data_AF-A0A843DUS0-F1
#
_entry.id   AF-A0A843DUS0-F1
#
_cell.length_a   1.000
_cell.length_b   1.000
_cell.length_c   1.000
_cell.angle_alpha   90.00
_cell.angle_beta   90.00
_cell.angle_gamma   90.00
#
_symmetry.space_group_name_H-M   'P 1'
#
loop_
_entity.id
_entity.type
_entity.pdbx_description
1 polymer ?
#
loop_
_entity_poly.entity_id
_entity_poly.type
_entity_poly.pdbx_seq_one_letter_code
_entity_poly.pdbx_strand_id
1 'polypeptide(L)'
;MANYSIKADLLKLQGAFVTNIKGKTATKQCLCIPIAESGLFLGKQGCYLNLTAIEMQNPRFEDTHCIKVQFDKAIYDNMTEEERRAQPIVGGLHELQRRQAAVDLSNAGGNPSFAQTEEDLPF
;
A
#
# COMPACT_ATOMS: atom_id res chain seq x y z
N MET A 1 -2.20 -11.17 -13.87
CA MET A 1 -1.91 -11.02 -12.42
C MET A 1 -1.89 -9.55 -12.11
N ALA A 2 -2.78 -9.10 -11.24
CA ALA A 2 -2.85 -7.73 -10.76
C ALA A 2 -1.69 -7.45 -9.80
N ASN A 3 -1.06 -6.29 -9.91
CA ASN A 3 -0.12 -5.80 -8.89
C ASN A 3 -0.89 -4.90 -7.93
N TYR A 4 -0.59 -4.95 -6.64
CA TYR A 4 -1.24 -4.11 -5.64
C TYR A 4 -0.24 -3.20 -4.95
N SER A 5 -0.67 -1.97 -4.68
CA SER A 5 0.05 -1.02 -3.84
C SER A 5 -0.54 -1.06 -2.44
N ILE A 6 0.32 -1.13 -1.44
CA ILE A 6 -0.05 -1.34 -0.03
C ILE A 6 0.29 -0.09 0.75
N LYS A 7 -0.68 0.47 1.48
CA LYS A 7 -0.44 1.54 2.45
C LYS A 7 -0.95 1.13 3.81
N ALA A 8 -0.07 1.06 4.80
CA ALA A 8 -0.41 0.77 6.18
C ALA A 8 -0.01 1.93 7.10
N ASP A 9 -0.93 2.33 7.97
CA ASP A 9 -0.74 3.26 9.06
C ASP A 9 -0.38 2.49 10.33
N LEU A 10 0.92 2.49 10.64
CA LEU A 10 1.47 1.77 11.78
C LEU A 10 1.11 2.41 13.13
N LEU A 11 0.60 3.65 13.15
CA LEU A 11 0.12 4.28 14.39
C LEU A 11 -1.24 3.74 14.84
N LYS A 12 -1.95 3.04 13.95
CA LYS A 12 -3.19 2.34 14.31
C LYS A 12 -2.94 1.00 15.01
N LEU A 13 -1.69 0.56 15.09
CA LEU A 13 -1.32 -0.61 15.89
C LEU A 13 -1.48 -0.27 17.37
N GLN A 14 -1.93 -1.24 18.16
CA GLN A 14 -2.19 -1.04 19.57
C GLN A 14 -0.89 -0.65 20.30
N GLY A 15 -0.94 0.46 21.02
CA GLY A 15 0.19 1.01 21.75
C GLY A 15 1.28 1.65 20.89
N ALA A 16 1.09 1.81 19.58
CA ALA A 16 2.06 2.50 18.74
C ALA A 16 2.08 4.01 19.02
N PHE A 17 3.28 4.58 19.12
CA PHE A 17 3.46 6.02 19.31
C PHE A 17 4.73 6.54 18.66
N VAL A 18 4.73 7.82 18.33
CA VAL A 18 5.92 8.53 17.86
C VAL A 18 6.58 9.23 19.03
N THR A 19 7.87 8.98 19.23
CA THR A 19 8.65 9.69 20.25
C THR A 19 9.99 10.13 19.69
N ASN A 20 10.52 11.20 20.28
CA ASN A 20 11.84 11.71 19.93
C ASN A 20 12.87 11.11 20.90
N ILE A 21 13.68 10.19 20.40
CA ILE A 21 14.74 9.57 21.20
C ILE A 21 15.99 10.43 21.05
N LYS A 22 16.42 11.02 22.17
CA LYS A 22 17.67 11.78 22.24
C LYS A 22 18.85 10.81 22.30
N GLY A 23 19.53 10.64 21.17
CA GLY A 23 20.80 9.91 21.11
C GLY A 23 21.97 10.75 21.60
N LYS A 24 23.16 10.14 21.67
CA LYS A 24 24.41 10.84 22.03
C LYS A 24 24.79 11.94 21.04
N THR A 25 24.44 11.78 19.77
CA THR A 25 24.83 12.69 18.67
C THR A 25 23.67 13.51 18.10
N ALA A 26 22.45 12.97 18.10
CA ALA A 26 21.27 13.66 17.58
C ALA A 26 19.98 13.11 18.20
N THR A 27 18.95 13.94 18.23
CA THR A 27 17.58 13.51 18.49
C THR A 27 16.97 12.99 17.20
N LYS A 28 16.43 11.77 17.22
CA LYS A 28 15.74 11.16 16.08
C LYS A 28 14.29 10.90 16.44
N GLN A 29 13.39 11.17 15.51
CA GLN A 29 11.99 10.79 15.62
C GLN A 29 11.87 9.29 15.33
N CYS A 30 11.33 8.55 16.27
CA CYS A 30 11.19 7.11 16.22
C CYS A 30 9.72 6.72 16.36
N LEU A 31 9.32 5.73 15.58
CA LEU A 31 8.09 5.00 15.79
C LEU A 31 8.38 3.85 16.76
N CYS A 32 7.71 3.85 17.90
CA CYS A 32 7.81 2.81 18.90
C CYS A 32 6.52 1.99 18.90
N ILE A 33 6.66 0.67 18.77
CA ILE A 33 5.53 -0.27 18.76
C ILE A 33 5.82 -1.35 19.81
N PRO A 34 5.00 -1.47 20.87
CA PRO A 34 5.19 -2.46 21.91
C PRO A 34 4.84 -3.86 21.39
N ILE A 35 5.76 -4.82 21.52
CA ILE A 35 5.60 -6.16 20.94
C ILE A 35 4.46 -6.93 21.61
N ALA A 36 4.30 -6.81 22.93
CA ALA A 36 3.31 -7.57 23.70
C ALA A 36 1.85 -7.24 23.34
N GLU A 37 1.58 -6.02 22.86
CA GLU A 37 0.22 -5.51 22.67
C GLU A 37 -0.15 -5.33 21.19
N SER A 38 0.84 -5.11 20.32
CA SER A 38 0.60 -4.74 18.92
C SER A 38 0.34 -5.91 17.97
N GLY A 39 0.40 -7.15 18.46
CA GLY A 39 0.36 -8.35 17.63
C GLY A 39 1.66 -8.63 16.85
N LEU A 40 2.73 -7.90 17.18
CA LEU A 40 4.07 -8.21 16.71
C LEU A 40 4.61 -9.46 17.41
N PHE A 41 5.40 -10.26 16.70
CA PHE A 41 6.10 -11.40 17.29
C PHE A 41 7.57 -11.41 16.90
N LEU A 42 8.42 -11.80 17.86
CA LEU A 42 9.85 -11.97 17.66
C LEU A 42 10.14 -13.39 17.18
N GLY A 43 10.51 -13.51 15.92
CA GLY A 43 11.10 -14.74 15.38
C GLY A 43 12.61 -14.79 15.62
N LYS A 44 13.25 -15.88 15.20
CA LYS A 44 14.70 -16.09 15.37
C LYS A 44 15.57 -15.03 14.66
N GLN A 45 15.04 -14.37 13.63
CA GLN A 45 15.79 -13.45 12.77
C GLN A 45 15.15 -12.06 12.64
N GLY A 46 14.05 -11.78 13.34
CA GLY A 46 13.36 -10.52 13.15
C GLY A 46 12.08 -10.36 13.96
N CYS A 47 11.50 -9.18 13.86
CA CYS A 47 10.20 -8.84 14.41
C CYS A 47 9.19 -8.82 13.24
N TYR A 48 8.12 -9.58 13.37
CA TYR A 48 7.15 -9.84 12.31
C TYR A 48 5.76 -9.35 12.70
N LEU A 49 5.00 -8.90 11.70
CA LEU A 49 3.60 -8.51 11.82
C LEU A 49 2.80 -9.28 10.77
N ASN A 50 1.78 -10.02 11.19
CA ASN A 50 0.87 -10.68 10.26
C ASN A 50 -0.27 -9.74 9.91
N LEU A 51 -0.53 -9.59 8.61
CA LEU A 51 -1.58 -8.74 8.07
C LEU A 51 -2.46 -9.56 7.13
N THR A 52 -3.78 -9.39 7.23
CA THR A 52 -4.75 -10.00 6.32
C THR A 52 -5.38 -8.92 5.45
N ALA A 53 -5.40 -9.15 4.14
CA ALA A 53 -6.15 -8.36 3.19
C ALA A 53 -7.56 -8.95 3.02
N ILE A 54 -8.58 -8.11 3.18
CA ILE A 54 -9.99 -8.51 3.04
C ILE A 54 -10.60 -7.64 1.94
N GLU A 55 -11.10 -8.28 0.89
CA GLU A 55 -11.78 -7.63 -0.23
C GLU A 55 -13.01 -6.84 0.28
N MET A 56 -13.14 -5.60 -0.17
CA MET A 56 -14.23 -4.72 0.24
C MET A 56 -15.43 -4.90 -0.67
N GLN A 57 -16.61 -5.19 -0.11
CA GLN A 57 -17.86 -5.26 -0.87
C GLN A 57 -18.28 -3.91 -1.47
N ASN A 58 -17.93 -2.81 -0.80
CA ASN A 58 -18.16 -1.44 -1.25
C ASN A 58 -16.82 -0.69 -1.21
N PRO A 59 -15.97 -0.80 -2.26
CA PRO A 59 -14.72 -0.06 -2.33
C PRO A 59 -15.02 1.43 -2.22
N ARG A 60 -14.35 2.11 -1.27
CA ARG A 60 -14.38 3.58 -1.15
C ARG A 60 -13.05 4.10 -1.64
N PHE A 61 -13.07 5.12 -2.50
CA PHE A 61 -11.91 5.65 -3.20
C PHE A 61 -11.31 4.63 -4.19
N GLU A 62 -9.99 4.40 -4.13
CA GLU A 62 -9.23 3.51 -5.03
C GLU A 62 -8.90 2.14 -4.39
N ASP A 63 -9.19 1.98 -3.09
CA ASP A 63 -8.82 0.76 -2.36
C ASP A 63 -9.84 -0.37 -2.62
N THR A 64 -9.33 -1.52 -3.05
CA THR A 64 -10.09 -2.75 -3.32
C THR A 64 -10.11 -3.69 -2.12
N HIS A 65 -9.08 -3.63 -1.26
CA HIS A 65 -9.02 -4.44 -0.03
C HIS A 65 -8.67 -3.58 1.18
N CYS A 66 -9.23 -3.94 2.32
CA CYS A 66 -8.84 -3.41 3.62
C CYS A 66 -7.83 -4.34 4.31
N ILE A 67 -6.86 -3.76 5.00
CA ILE A 67 -5.82 -4.51 5.71
C ILE A 67 -6.12 -4.49 7.20
N LYS A 68 -6.12 -5.66 7.83
CA LYS A 68 -6.27 -5.83 9.28
C LYS A 68 -5.07 -6.59 9.86
N VAL A 69 -4.81 -6.36 11.14
CA VAL A 69 -3.82 -7.15 11.89
C VAL A 69 -4.36 -8.54 12.15
N GLN A 70 -3.53 -9.54 11.89
CA GLN A 70 -3.83 -10.92 12.23
C GLN A 70 -3.07 -11.27 13.51
N PHE A 71 -3.82 -11.52 14.58
CA PHE A 71 -3.26 -11.98 15.83
C PHE A 71 -3.00 -13.48 15.82
N ASP A 72 -2.03 -13.92 16.61
CA ASP A 72 -1.80 -15.34 16.85
C ASP A 72 -3.03 -16.02 17.45
N LYS A 73 -3.20 -17.30 17.15
CA LYS A 73 -4.37 -18.09 17.58
C LYS A 73 -4.63 -17.97 19.09
N ALA A 74 -3.57 -18.03 19.90
CA ALA A 74 -3.69 -17.91 21.36
C ALA A 74 -4.20 -16.53 21.82
N ILE A 75 -3.80 -15.45 21.14
CA ILE A 75 -4.26 -14.09 21.45
C ILE A 75 -5.68 -13.92 20.92
N TYR A 76 -5.93 -14.39 19.71
CA TYR A 76 -7.24 -14.35 19.07
C TYR A 76 -8.30 -15.10 19.88
N ASP A 77 -7.98 -16.30 20.39
CA ASP A 77 -8.89 -17.12 21.20
C ASP A 77 -9.22 -16.47 22.55
N ASN A 78 -8.29 -15.69 23.12
CA ASN A 78 -8.52 -14.92 24.35
C ASN A 78 -9.28 -13.60 24.11
N MET A 79 -9.30 -13.09 22.87
CA MET A 79 -10.10 -11.91 22.53
C MET A 79 -11.58 -12.25 22.47
N THR A 80 -12.39 -11.38 23.07
CA THR A 80 -13.85 -11.41 22.96
C THR A 80 -14.30 -11.12 21.52
N GLU A 81 -15.52 -11.52 21.17
CA GLU A 81 -16.06 -11.28 19.82
C GLU A 81 -16.17 -9.78 19.49
N GLU A 82 -16.38 -8.96 20.50
CA GLU A 82 -16.41 -7.50 20.40
C GLU A 82 -15.03 -6.92 20.07
N GLU A 83 -13.98 -7.38 20.76
CA GLU A 83 -12.60 -6.96 20.50
C GLU A 83 -12.14 -7.39 19.11
N ARG A 84 -12.52 -8.60 18.67
CA ARG A 84 -12.24 -9.08 17.30
C ARG A 84 -12.90 -8.20 16.24
N ARG A 85 -14.12 -7.72 16.47
CA ARG A 85 -14.84 -6.83 15.56
C ARG A 85 -14.29 -5.41 15.59
N ALA A 86 -13.83 -4.94 16.74
CA ALA A 86 -13.25 -3.62 16.95
C ALA A 86 -11.82 -3.48 16.40
N GLN A 87 -11.22 -4.54 15.88
CA GLN A 87 -9.86 -4.50 15.33
C GLN A 87 -9.73 -3.42 14.25
N PRO A 88 -8.76 -2.49 14.41
CA PRO A 88 -8.63 -1.35 13.52
C PRO A 88 -8.18 -1.79 12.13
N ILE A 89 -8.71 -1.11 11.11
CA ILE A 89 -8.21 -1.21 9.74
C ILE A 89 -6.91 -0.40 9.68
N VAL A 90 -5.80 -1.11 9.55
CA VAL A 90 -4.46 -0.52 9.52
C VAL A 90 -4.12 0.05 8.15
N GLY A 91 -4.77 -0.39 7.08
CA GLY A 91 -4.39 0.06 5.75
C GLY A 91 -5.35 -0.34 4.63
N GLY A 92 -4.95 0.04 3.42
CA GLY A 92 -5.67 -0.23 2.18
C GLY A 92 -4.74 -0.77 1.09
N LEU A 93 -5.33 -1.55 0.18
CA LEU A 93 -4.70 -2.04 -1.03
C LEU A 93 -5.47 -1.49 -2.23
N HIS A 94 -4.77 -0.90 -3.19
CA HIS A 94 -5.34 -0.56 -4.50
C HIS A 94 -4.59 -1.28 -5.61
N GLU A 95 -5.32 -1.63 -6.67
CA GLU A 95 -4.74 -2.28 -7.83
C GLU A 95 -3.95 -1.25 -8.66
N LEU A 96 -2.69 -1.59 -8.94
CA LEU A 96 -1.83 -0.81 -9.83
C LEU A 96 -2.20 -1.09 -11.28
N GLN A 97 -3.05 -0.24 -11.85
CA GLN A 97 -3.25 -0.23 -13.29
C GLN A 97 -1.95 0.21 -13.98
N ARG A 98 -1.38 -0.67 -14.80
CA ARG A 98 -0.29 -0.32 -15.69
C ARG A 98 -0.85 0.72 -16.67
N ARG A 99 -0.48 2.00 -16.54
CA ARG A 99 -0.77 3.00 -17.57
C ARG A 99 -0.19 2.46 -18.88
N GLN A 100 -1.04 1.99 -19.77
CA GLN A 100 -0.68 1.89 -21.17
C GLN A 100 -0.53 3.34 -21.62
N ALA A 101 0.66 3.73 -22.08
CA ALA A 101 0.83 5.02 -22.72
C ALA A 101 -0.19 5.09 -23.86
N ALA A 102 -1.18 5.97 -23.72
CA ALA A 102 -2.08 6.28 -24.81
C ALA A 102 -1.20 6.85 -25.92
N VAL A 103 -1.11 6.13 -27.05
CA VAL A 103 -0.58 6.70 -28.28
C VAL A 103 -1.59 7.77 -28.68
N ASP A 104 -1.20 9.03 -28.53
CA ASP A 104 -1.98 10.16 -28.95
C ASP A 104 -1.99 10.21 -30.49
N LEU A 105 -3.09 9.76 -31.09
CA LEU A 105 -3.35 9.85 -32.54
C LEU A 105 -4.08 11.15 -32.91
N SER A 106 -4.17 12.16 -32.04
CA SER A 106 -4.99 13.35 -32.29
C SER A 106 -4.39 14.39 -33.25
N ASN A 107 -3.32 14.08 -33.99
CA ASN A 107 -2.68 15.04 -34.91
C ASN A 107 -2.68 14.60 -36.38
N ALA A 108 -3.70 13.85 -36.82
CA ALA A 108 -3.96 13.55 -38.22
C ALA A 108 -5.07 14.45 -38.80
N GLY A 109 -4.89 15.78 -38.73
CA GLY A 109 -5.91 16.73 -39.20
C GLY A 109 -5.37 18.11 -39.50
N GLY A 110 -4.63 18.27 -40.60
CA GLY A 110 -4.23 19.59 -41.09
C GLY A 110 -3.38 19.51 -42.36
N ASN A 111 -4.04 19.50 -43.51
CA ASN A 111 -3.42 19.55 -44.82
C ASN A 111 -3.08 21.02 -45.18
N PRO A 112 -1.85 21.34 -45.63
CA PRO A 112 -1.67 22.36 -46.64
C PRO A 112 -1.00 21.76 -47.88
N SER A 113 -1.74 21.82 -48.96
CA SER A 113 -1.35 21.65 -50.36
C SER A 113 0.09 22.03 -50.73
N PHE A 114 0.74 21.09 -51.42
CA PHE A 114 1.75 21.22 -52.48
C PHE A 114 3.11 21.85 -52.15
N ALA A 115 4.12 20.99 -52.00
CA ALA A 115 5.40 21.15 -52.71
C ALA A 115 5.79 19.78 -53.29
N GLN A 116 5.83 19.73 -54.63
CA GLN A 116 6.27 18.60 -55.43
C GLN A 116 7.73 18.28 -55.13
N THR A 117 8.05 16.98 -55.04
CA THR A 117 8.90 16.27 -56.01
C THR A 117 8.95 14.80 -55.56
N GLU A 118 8.13 13.97 -56.21
CA GLU A 118 8.56 12.61 -56.50
C GLU A 118 9.81 12.72 -57.37
N GLU A 119 10.90 12.09 -56.94
CA GLU A 119 12.02 11.58 -57.73
C GLU A 119 13.24 11.55 -56.79
N ASP A 120 13.46 10.40 -56.14
CA ASP A 120 14.62 9.56 -56.45
C ASP A 120 14.66 8.38 -55.45
N LEU A 121 14.06 7.24 -55.83
CA LEU A 121 14.47 5.95 -55.29
C LEU A 121 15.41 5.33 -56.31
N PRO A 122 16.68 5.11 -55.93
CA PRO A 122 17.33 3.87 -56.31
C PRO A 122 18.11 3.23 -55.15
N PHE A 123 17.72 1.98 -54.89
CA PHE A 123 18.49 0.82 -54.40
C PHE A 123 19.53 0.99 -53.28
#